data_AF-A0A2V6AWA3-F1
#
_entry.id   AF-A0A2V6AWA3-F1
#
_cell.length_a   1.000
_cell.length_b   1.000
_cell.length_c   1.000
_cell.angle_alpha   90.00
_cell.angle_beta   90.00
_cell.angle_gamma   90.00
#
_symmetry.space_group_name_H-M   'P 1'
#
loop_
_entity.id
_entity.type
_entity.pdbx_description
1 polymer ?
#
loop_
_entity_poly.entity_id
_entity_poly.type
_entity_poly.pdbx_seq_one_letter_code
_entity_poly.pdbx_strand_id
1 'polypeptide(L)' 'MISYTPWYIILGEFGIAVALACLARSLRRGSWRQAIIAGICGGVSIFACYAFAFWITDRLI' A
#
# COMPACT_ATOMS: atom_id res chain seq x y z
N MET A 1 -1.56 -13.87 -15.32
CA MET A 1 -2.40 -14.33 -14.18
C MET A 1 -3.42 -13.25 -13.83
N ILE A 2 -4.30 -12.87 -14.78
CA ILE A 2 -5.31 -11.80 -14.55
C ILE A 2 -6.72 -12.39 -14.44
N SER A 3 -7.01 -13.49 -15.16
CA SER A 3 -8.37 -14.03 -15.28
C SER A 3 -8.98 -14.65 -14.01
N TYR A 4 -8.19 -14.92 -12.95
CA TYR A 4 -8.67 -15.52 -11.70
C TYR A 4 -8.17 -14.80 -10.44
N THR A 5 -7.57 -13.62 -10.61
CA THR A 5 -7.00 -12.88 -9.48
C THR A 5 -8.11 -12.07 -8.83
N PRO A 6 -8.40 -12.24 -7.53
CA PRO A 6 -9.40 -11.46 -6.83
C PRO A 6 -9.16 -9.96 -6.98
N TRP A 7 -10.24 -9.18 -7.17
CA TRP A 7 -10.16 -7.74 -7.42
C TRP A 7 -9.51 -6.97 -6.27
N TYR A 8 -9.69 -7.40 -5.02
CA TYR A 8 -9.03 -6.79 -3.87
C TYR A 8 -7.50 -6.89 -3.94
N ILE A 9 -6.95 -7.90 -4.62
CA ILE A 9 -5.50 -8.02 -4.78
C ILE A 9 -5.00 -6.94 -5.71
N ILE A 10 -5.65 -6.77 -6.87
CA ILE A 10 -5.27 -5.77 -7.88
C ILE A 10 -5.39 -4.35 -7.29
N LEU A 11 -6.52 -4.06 -6.63
CA LEU A 11 -6.74 -2.76 -6.00
C LEU A 11 -5.80 -2.52 -4.81
N GLY A 12 -5.51 -3.56 -4.03
CA GLY A 12 -4.56 -3.52 -2.92
C GLY A 12 -3.14 -3.21 -3.40
N GLU A 13 -2.64 -3.93 -4.39
CA GLU A 13 -1.31 -3.71 -4.99
C GLU A 13 -1.17 -2.32 -5.60
N PHE A 14 -2.21 -1.82 -6.27
CA PHE A 14 -2.24 -0.45 -6.78
C PHE A 14 -2.12 0.57 -5.63
N GLY A 15 -2.87 0.40 -4.55
CA GLY A 15 -2.79 1.25 -3.36
C GLY A 15 -1.39 1.23 -2.73
N ILE A 16 -0.77 0.05 -2.63
CA ILE A 16 0.59 -0.12 -2.11
C ILE A 16 1.60 0.64 -2.97
N ALA A 17 1.50 0.51 -4.30
CA ALA A 17 2.39 1.21 -5.22
C ALA A 17 2.34 2.73 -5.03
N VAL A 18 1.14 3.30 -4.86
CA VAL A 18 0.95 4.73 -4.58
C VAL A 18 1.54 5.11 -3.22
N ALA A 19 1.25 4.35 -2.16
CA ALA A 19 1.75 4.63 -0.82
C ALA A 19 3.28 4.60 -0.75
N LEU A 20 3.90 3.57 -1.34
CA LEU A 20 5.34 3.43 -1.39
C LEU A 20 6.01 4.51 -2.25
N ALA A 21 5.39 4.91 -3.36
CA ALA A 21 5.90 6.02 -4.17
C ALA A 21 5.91 7.35 -3.39
N CYS A 22 4.87 7.61 -2.60
CA CYS A 22 4.81 8.78 -1.71
C CYS A 22 5.89 8.72 -0.62
N LEU A 23 6.07 7.57 0.03
CA LEU A 23 7.11 7.38 1.05
C LEU A 23 8.53 7.46 0.46
N ALA A 24 8.76 6.93 -0.74
CA ALA A 24 10.06 7.03 -1.40
C ALA A 24 10.47 8.49 -1.68
N ARG A 25 9.50 9.38 -1.92
CA ARG A 25 9.77 10.83 -2.05
C ARG A 25 10.24 11.45 -0.74
N SER A 26 9.70 11.04 0.40
CA SER A 26 10.11 11.58 1.71
C SER A 26 11.51 11.10 2.11
N LEU A 27 11.90 9.88 1.71
CA LEU A 27 13.22 9.31 1.95
C LEU A 27 14.34 10.02 1.19
N ARG A 28 14.05 10.57 0.01
CA ARG A 28 15.07 11.14 -0.90
C ARG A 28 15.80 12.36 -0.33
N ARG A 29 15.23 13.02 0.68
CA ARG A 29 15.80 14.18 1.38
C ARG A 29 15.82 13.98 2.91
N GLY A 30 15.55 12.77 3.37
CA GLY A 30 15.27 12.48 4.76
C GLY A 30 16.50 12.08 5.58
N SER A 31 16.39 12.24 6.90
CA SER A 31 17.33 11.68 7.87
C SER A 31 17.07 10.18 8.12
N TRP A 32 18.03 9.49 8.76
CA TRP A 32 17.88 8.08 9.15
C TRP A 32 16.62 7.83 10.02
N ARG A 33 16.22 8.80 10.85
CA ARG A 33 14.98 8.71 11.65
C ARG A 33 13.74 8.70 10.78
N GLN A 34 13.71 9.54 9.75
CA GLN A 34 12.63 9.55 8.77
C GLN A 34 12.59 8.24 7.97
N ALA A 35 13.75 7.62 7.73
CA ALA A 35 13.80 6.31 7.08
C ALA A 35 13.14 5.21 7.92
N ILE A 36 13.39 5.17 9.24
CA ILE A 36 12.73 4.22 10.14
C ILE A 36 11.21 4.45 10.15
N ILE A 37 10.78 5.70 10.32
CA ILE A 37 9.34 6.04 10.35
C ILE A 37 8.68 5.66 9.02
N ALA A 38 9.29 6.00 7.88
CA ALA A 38 8.76 5.65 6.57
C ALA A 38 8.71 4.14 6.34
N GLY A 39 9.67 3.38 6.88
CA GLY A 39 9.63 1.91 6.85
C GLY A 39 8.42 1.35 7.62
N ILE A 40 8.18 1.84 8.85
CA ILE A 40 7.02 1.44 9.66
C ILE A 40 5.72 1.82 8.95
N CYS A 41 5.61 3.07 8.46
CA CYS A 41 4.46 3.54 7.71
C CYS A 41 4.23 2.72 6.43
N GLY A 42 5.29 2.33 5.73
CA GLY A 42 5.22 1.47 4.54
C GLY A 42 4.67 0.10 4.88
N GLY A 43 5.16 -0.52 5.96
CA GLY A 43 4.64 -1.79 6.46
C GLY A 43 3.15 -1.73 6.79
N VAL A 44 2.73 -0.72 7.57
CA VAL A 44 1.31 -0.52 7.93
C VAL A 44 0.45 -0.27 6.69
N SER A 45 0.96 0.50 5.72
CA SER A 45 0.23 0.82 4.49
C SER A 45 -0.10 -0.44 3.67
N ILE A 46 0.77 -1.46 3.67
CA ILE A 46 0.51 -2.73 2.97
C ILE A 46 -0.75 -3.41 3.52
N PHE A 47 -0.85 -3.55 4.84
CA PHE A 47 -2.02 -4.14 5.49
C PHE A 47 -3.27 -3.28 5.27
N ALA A 48 -3.15 -1.96 5.41
CA ALA A 48 -4.27 -1.04 5.24
C ALA A 48 -4.82 -1.07 3.80
N CYS A 49 -3.95 -1.09 2.79
CA CYS A 49 -4.36 -1.15 1.38
C CYS A 49 -5.12 -2.44 1.07
N TYR A 50 -4.64 -3.60 1.52
CA TYR A 50 -5.38 -4.85 1.30
C TYR A 50 -6.68 -4.91 2.09
N ALA A 51 -6.70 -4.44 3.34
CA ALA A 51 -7.92 -4.42 4.15
C ALA A 51 -9.00 -3.52 3.53
N PHE A 52 -8.60 -2.34 3.05
CA PHE A 52 -9.49 -1.40 2.39
C PHE A 52 -9.96 -1.92 1.03
N ALA A 53 -9.06 -2.49 0.24
CA ALA A 53 -9.40 -3.09 -1.04
C ALA A 53 -10.40 -4.25 -0.86
N PHE A 54 -10.17 -5.13 0.11
CA PHE A 54 -11.08 -6.23 0.43
C PHE A 54 -12.46 -5.72 0.88
N TRP A 55 -12.50 -4.69 1.73
CA TRP A 55 -13.79 -4.08 2.09
C TRP A 55 -14.51 -3.57 0.84
N ILE A 56 -13.84 -2.79 -0.01
CA ILE A 56 -14.47 -2.23 -1.20
C ILE A 56 -14.99 -3.32 -2.14
N THR A 57 -14.16 -4.30 -2.51
CA THR A 57 -14.51 -5.21 -3.60
C THR A 57 -15.36 -6.39 -3.17
N ASP A 58 -15.29 -6.82 -1.90
CA ASP A 58 -15.94 -8.05 -1.43
C ASP A 58 -17.04 -7.80 -0.39
N ARG A 59 -17.11 -6.58 0.17
CA ARG A 59 -18.16 -6.22 1.16
C ARG A 59 -19.09 -5.10 0.71
N LEU A 60 -18.66 -4.26 -0.24
CA LEU A 60 -19.41 -3.08 -0.69
C LEU A 60 -19.98 -3.24 -2.10
N ILE A 61 -19.29 -3.99 -2.97
CA ILE A 61 -19.68 -4.29 -4.36
C ILE A 61 -20.18 -5.73 -4.42
#